data_AF-A0A7S4HW31-F1
#
_entry.id   AF-A0A7S4HW31-F1
#
_cell.length_a   1.000
_cell.length_b   1.000
_cell.length_c   1.000
_cell.angle_alpha   90.00
_cell.angle_beta   90.00
_cell.angle_gamma   90.00
#
_symmetry.space_group_name_H-M   'P 1'
#
loop_
_entity.id
_entity.type
_entity.pdbx_description
1 polymer ?
#
loop_
_entity_poly.entity_id
_entity_poly.type
_entity_poly.pdbx_seq_one_letter_code
_entity_poly.pdbx_strand_id
1 'polypeptide(L)'
;MEYLPKAQQASTPLAWCQAAVSCLRAFLSQNPDEQQETLSKRAVKSVSVPKKSLNPSIPPWSPDNPRGSIKLTLACNHLAPTSFHERLIQAKYPYVSVNSYTEGGGGAGVLKQGVAHFLTRLYKLDRINKPIDPSWIRITPGATGTLEYMAFGLSDPGDTCLVPAPLYGGFASDVKRMGLEVVPVLADADTGFVPPTKVLTKARQSVWMQGKKCNILLLCNPCNPLGLVFARDGLASMMKWAVNNGMHVVSDEIYAGTCHTSTLPFNSVWKIAQEDLNEQQQQRVHLITSLSKDFACP
;
A
#
# COMPACT_ATOMS: atom_id res chain seq x y z
N MET A 1 31.63 -13.90 -7.34
CA MET A 1 31.75 -12.44 -7.09
C MET A 1 31.30 -11.56 -8.26
N GLU A 2 30.83 -12.10 -9.39
CA GLU A 2 30.41 -11.30 -10.58
C GLU A 2 29.01 -10.67 -10.54
N TYR A 3 28.20 -10.92 -9.50
CA TYR A 3 26.78 -10.48 -9.47
C TYR A 3 26.51 -9.14 -8.78
N LEU A 4 27.52 -8.56 -8.11
CA LEU A 4 27.45 -7.27 -7.42
C LEU A 4 27.23 -6.02 -8.31
N PRO A 5 27.73 -5.94 -9.57
CA PRO A 5 27.62 -4.70 -10.34
C PRO A 5 26.18 -4.26 -10.66
N LYS A 6 25.23 -5.21 -10.77
CA LYS A 6 23.82 -4.89 -11.04
C LYS A 6 23.05 -4.39 -9.81
N ALA A 7 23.50 -4.73 -8.60
CA ALA A 7 22.88 -4.25 -7.37
C ALA A 7 23.21 -2.77 -7.11
N GLN A 8 24.37 -2.30 -7.58
CA GLN A 8 24.84 -0.92 -7.38
C GLN A 8 24.06 0.14 -8.18
N GLN A 9 23.22 -0.25 -9.15
CA GLN A 9 22.36 0.66 -9.92
C GLN A 9 20.92 0.75 -9.37
N ALA A 10 20.59 0.03 -8.31
CA ALA A 10 19.25 0.00 -7.74
C ALA A 10 18.99 1.22 -6.83
N SER A 11 18.13 2.14 -7.26
CA SER A 11 17.80 3.38 -6.53
C SER A 11 16.63 3.25 -5.55
N THR A 12 16.00 2.08 -5.42
CA THR A 12 14.87 1.85 -4.51
C THR A 12 15.00 0.51 -3.76
N PRO A 13 14.43 0.38 -2.55
CA PRO A 13 14.40 -0.89 -1.81
C PRO A 13 13.76 -2.04 -2.61
N LEU A 14 12.72 -1.75 -3.42
CA LEU A 14 12.11 -2.72 -4.31
C LEU A 14 13.09 -3.18 -5.42
N ALA A 15 13.89 -2.27 -5.97
CA ALA A 15 14.93 -2.61 -6.95
C ALA A 15 16.04 -3.48 -6.34
N TRP A 16 16.41 -3.26 -5.07
CA TRP A 16 17.33 -4.12 -4.33
C TRP A 16 16.77 -5.53 -4.12
N CYS A 17 15.53 -5.66 -3.65
CA CYS A 17 14.86 -6.95 -3.51
C CYS A 17 14.76 -7.68 -4.86
N GLN A 18 14.42 -6.96 -5.93
CA GLN A 18 14.35 -7.52 -7.27
C GLN A 18 15.71 -7.95 -7.82
N ALA A 19 16.77 -7.19 -7.53
CA ALA A 19 18.14 -7.53 -7.89
C ALA A 19 18.60 -8.77 -7.11
N ALA A 20 18.38 -8.81 -5.80
CA ALA A 20 18.69 -9.97 -4.96
C ALA A 20 17.98 -11.24 -5.44
N VAL A 21 16.67 -11.16 -5.75
CA VAL A 21 15.90 -12.28 -6.31
C VAL A 21 16.42 -12.69 -7.70
N SER A 22 16.86 -11.73 -8.53
CA SER A 22 17.40 -12.04 -9.86
C SER A 22 18.79 -12.69 -9.78
N CYS A 23 19.64 -12.23 -8.87
CA CYS A 23 20.92 -12.87 -8.55
C CYS A 23 20.70 -14.28 -8.00
N LEU A 24 19.74 -14.45 -7.10
CA LEU A 24 19.37 -15.76 -6.58
C LEU A 24 18.87 -16.69 -7.70
N ARG A 25 18.02 -16.21 -8.61
CA ARG A 25 17.59 -17.01 -9.78
C ARG A 25 18.76 -17.44 -10.66
N ALA A 26 19.68 -16.51 -10.96
CA ALA A 26 20.85 -16.81 -11.77
C ALA A 26 21.75 -17.85 -11.10
N PHE A 27 22.01 -17.67 -9.80
CA PHE A 27 22.77 -18.61 -8.99
C PHE A 27 22.12 -20.01 -8.98
N LEU A 28 20.81 -20.10 -8.76
CA LEU A 28 20.10 -21.37 -8.72
C LEU A 28 19.95 -22.03 -10.10
N SER A 29 19.96 -21.26 -11.19
CA SER A 29 19.99 -21.84 -12.54
C SER A 29 21.32 -22.52 -12.86
N GLN A 30 22.39 -22.10 -12.18
CA GLN A 30 23.73 -22.69 -12.30
C GLN A 30 23.98 -23.79 -11.26
N ASN A 31 23.20 -23.82 -10.17
CA ASN A 31 23.32 -24.76 -9.06
C ASN A 31 21.94 -25.36 -8.72
N PRO A 32 21.37 -26.22 -9.60
CA PRO A 32 20.01 -26.73 -9.44
C PRO A 32 19.81 -27.56 -8.17
N ASP A 33 20.85 -28.26 -7.70
CA ASP A 33 20.79 -29.09 -6.51
C ASP A 33 20.70 -28.24 -5.21
N GLU A 34 21.27 -27.03 -5.21
CA GLU A 34 21.17 -26.10 -4.07
C GLU A 34 19.75 -25.57 -3.83
N GLN A 35 18.86 -25.61 -4.84
CA GLN A 35 17.46 -25.22 -4.64
C GLN A 35 16.76 -26.06 -3.56
N GLN A 36 17.18 -27.31 -3.37
CA GLN A 36 16.46 -28.27 -2.53
C GLN A 36 17.06 -28.42 -1.13
N GLU A 37 18.36 -28.22 -0.95
CA GLU A 37 19.04 -28.54 0.31
C GLU A 37 19.27 -27.34 1.25
N THR A 38 19.48 -26.12 0.74
CA THR A 38 19.91 -24.98 1.59
C THR A 38 18.90 -23.85 1.68
N LEU A 39 17.94 -23.77 0.75
CA LEU A 39 16.96 -22.70 0.71
C LEU A 39 15.68 -23.03 1.47
N SER A 40 15.12 -22.01 2.13
CA SER A 40 13.78 -22.13 2.70
C SER A 40 12.74 -22.39 1.60
N LYS A 41 11.70 -23.18 1.92
CA LYS A 41 10.54 -23.42 1.04
C LYS A 41 9.93 -22.12 0.50
N ARG A 42 9.99 -21.04 1.29
CA ARG A 42 9.53 -19.69 0.92
C ARG A 42 10.40 -19.06 -0.17
N ALA A 43 11.71 -19.16 -0.05
CA ALA A 43 12.66 -18.64 -1.03
C ALA A 43 12.46 -19.35 -2.38
N VAL A 44 12.40 -20.69 -2.37
CA VAL A 44 12.13 -21.52 -3.56
C VAL A 44 10.82 -21.09 -4.24
N LYS A 45 9.70 -21.03 -3.50
CA LYS A 45 8.39 -20.59 -4.04
C LYS A 45 8.42 -19.17 -4.63
N SER A 46 9.29 -18.29 -4.12
CA SER A 46 9.39 -16.90 -4.57
C SER A 46 10.17 -16.77 -5.88
N VAL A 47 11.20 -17.60 -6.10
CA VAL A 47 11.97 -17.59 -7.36
C VAL A 47 11.24 -18.28 -8.51
N SER A 48 10.40 -19.29 -8.25
CA SER A 48 9.67 -20.05 -9.29
C SER A 48 8.57 -19.27 -10.02
N VAL A 49 8.22 -18.05 -9.57
CA VAL A 49 7.14 -17.25 -10.16
C VAL A 49 7.68 -16.47 -11.36
N PRO A 50 7.20 -16.71 -12.60
CA PRO A 50 7.66 -15.96 -13.77
C PRO A 50 7.41 -14.46 -13.59
N LYS A 51 8.41 -13.63 -13.89
CA LYS A 51 8.20 -12.18 -14.00
C LYS A 51 7.34 -11.93 -15.24
N LYS A 52 6.08 -11.54 -15.08
CA LYS A 52 5.36 -10.82 -16.14
C LYS A 52 5.89 -9.39 -16.16
N SER A 53 6.82 -9.11 -17.07
CA SER A 53 7.16 -7.72 -17.39
C SER A 53 6.03 -7.13 -18.23
N LEU A 54 5.37 -6.11 -17.71
CA LEU A 54 4.44 -5.28 -18.48
C LEU A 54 5.18 -4.23 -19.34
N ASN A 55 6.50 -4.12 -19.18
CA ASN A 55 7.29 -3.18 -19.97
C ASN A 55 7.72 -3.80 -21.30
N PRO A 56 7.50 -3.13 -22.43
CA PRO A 56 7.98 -3.57 -23.72
C PRO A 56 9.52 -3.56 -23.76
N SER A 57 10.09 -4.43 -24.59
CA SER A 57 11.54 -4.57 -24.84
C SER A 57 12.16 -3.39 -25.60
N ILE A 58 11.41 -2.31 -25.81
CA ILE A 58 11.80 -1.18 -26.63
C ILE A 58 12.65 -0.23 -25.76
N PRO A 59 13.83 0.23 -26.23
CA PRO A 59 14.62 1.23 -25.52
C PRO A 59 13.83 2.53 -25.26
N PRO A 60 14.09 3.25 -24.16
CA PRO A 60 13.35 4.47 -23.84
C PRO A 60 13.54 5.54 -24.91
N TRP A 61 12.53 6.41 -25.03
CA TRP A 61 12.61 7.60 -25.86
C TRP A 61 13.74 8.53 -25.37
N SER A 62 14.48 9.10 -26.33
CA SER A 62 15.42 10.21 -26.14
C SER A 62 15.46 11.05 -27.42
N PRO A 63 16.05 12.27 -27.40
CA PRO A 63 16.29 13.02 -28.63
C PRO A 63 17.04 12.21 -29.71
N ASP A 64 17.95 11.33 -29.29
CA ASP A 64 18.72 10.44 -30.18
C ASP A 64 17.97 9.14 -30.55
N ASN A 65 16.86 8.84 -29.86
CA ASN A 65 15.99 7.69 -30.11
C ASN A 65 14.51 8.12 -30.15
N PRO A 66 14.08 8.84 -31.19
CA PRO A 66 12.72 9.38 -31.25
C PRO A 66 11.64 8.29 -31.40
N ARG A 67 12.01 7.06 -31.74
CA ARG A 67 11.11 5.88 -31.79
C ARG A 67 11.13 5.05 -30.51
N GLY A 68 11.84 5.50 -29.47
CA GLY A 68 11.87 4.82 -28.19
C GLY A 68 10.54 4.86 -27.44
N SER A 69 10.38 3.97 -26.47
CA SER A 69 9.15 3.90 -25.66
C SER A 69 9.04 5.08 -24.69
N ILE A 70 7.85 5.68 -24.61
CA ILE A 70 7.51 6.65 -23.56
C ILE A 70 6.84 5.90 -22.40
N LYS A 71 7.36 6.06 -21.18
CA LYS A 71 6.89 5.34 -20.00
C LYS A 71 5.71 6.06 -19.35
N LEU A 72 4.50 5.56 -19.58
CA LEU A 72 3.25 6.05 -18.97
C LEU A 72 2.66 5.06 -17.95
N THR A 73 3.41 4.02 -17.58
CA THR A 73 2.94 2.90 -16.75
C THR A 73 3.33 3.00 -15.28
N LEU A 74 4.11 4.02 -14.89
CA LEU A 74 4.60 4.18 -13.52
C LEU A 74 3.97 5.40 -12.87
N ALA A 75 3.25 5.15 -11.76
CA ALA A 75 2.68 6.20 -10.92
C ALA A 75 3.77 6.87 -10.07
N CYS A 76 4.44 7.86 -10.66
CA CYS A 76 5.40 8.75 -10.01
C CYS A 76 4.96 10.20 -10.17
N ASN A 77 4.99 10.95 -9.07
CA ASN A 77 4.63 12.36 -9.10
C ASN A 77 5.88 13.21 -9.41
N HIS A 78 6.10 13.51 -10.68
CA HIS A 78 7.17 14.42 -11.11
C HIS A 78 6.77 15.90 -11.00
N LEU A 79 5.54 16.19 -10.55
CA LEU A 79 4.98 17.54 -10.41
C LEU A 79 4.87 17.98 -8.94
N ALA A 80 5.41 17.18 -8.01
CA ALA A 80 5.39 17.53 -6.59
C ALA A 80 6.09 18.89 -6.36
N PRO A 81 5.50 19.81 -5.57
CA PRO A 81 6.10 21.12 -5.34
C PRO A 81 7.50 21.00 -4.74
N THR A 82 8.50 21.63 -5.38
CA THR A 82 9.91 21.59 -4.94
C THR A 82 10.11 22.16 -3.54
N SER A 83 9.22 23.06 -3.10
CA SER A 83 9.29 23.70 -1.78
C SER A 83 9.31 22.73 -0.60
N PHE A 84 8.79 21.50 -0.76
CA PHE A 84 8.92 20.46 0.26
C PHE A 84 10.35 19.91 0.28
N HIS A 85 10.89 19.51 -0.87
CA HIS A 85 12.26 18.99 -0.99
C HIS A 85 13.30 20.04 -0.63
N GLU A 86 13.11 21.30 -1.03
CA GLU A 86 13.98 22.42 -0.65
C GLU A 86 14.03 22.59 0.86
N ARG A 87 12.87 22.57 1.53
CA ARG A 87 12.80 22.61 3.00
C ARG A 87 13.47 21.41 3.64
N LEU A 88 13.29 20.21 3.09
CA LEU A 88 13.92 18.99 3.59
C LEU A 88 15.45 19.07 3.48
N ILE A 89 15.98 19.58 2.37
CA ILE A 89 17.42 19.76 2.14
C ILE A 89 18.00 20.83 3.08
N GLN A 90 17.25 21.92 3.32
CA GLN A 90 17.69 23.03 4.17
C GLN A 90 17.47 22.77 5.66
N ALA A 91 16.72 21.73 6.03
CA ALA A 91 16.39 21.45 7.42
C ALA A 91 17.65 21.13 8.22
N LYS A 92 17.92 21.94 9.25
CA LYS A 92 19.00 21.72 10.19
C LYS A 92 18.47 20.86 11.34
N TYR A 93 19.06 19.69 11.52
CA TYR A 93 18.75 18.81 12.63
C TYR A 93 19.96 18.73 13.59
N PRO A 94 19.73 18.69 14.92
CA PRO A 94 20.82 18.43 15.84
C PRO A 94 21.47 17.08 15.51
N TYR A 95 22.79 17.06 15.30
CA TYR A 95 23.54 15.86 14.90
C TYR A 95 23.28 14.68 15.83
N VAL A 96 23.16 14.94 17.14
CA VAL A 96 22.94 13.92 18.16
C VAL A 96 21.53 13.32 18.08
N SER A 97 20.50 14.12 17.75
CA SER A 97 19.11 13.62 17.75
C SER A 97 18.76 12.73 16.56
N VAL A 98 19.48 12.86 15.43
CA VAL A 98 19.24 12.02 14.23
C VAL A 98 20.06 10.74 14.20
N ASN A 99 21.17 10.70 14.94
CA ASN A 99 22.05 9.53 15.05
C ASN A 99 21.71 8.62 16.25
N SER A 100 20.58 8.88 16.91
CA SER A 100 20.12 8.13 18.07
C SER A 100 18.95 7.21 17.70
N TYR A 101 18.73 6.17 18.48
CA TYR A 101 17.51 5.37 18.38
C TYR A 101 16.28 6.24 18.63
N THR A 102 15.20 5.95 17.90
CA THR A 102 13.92 6.63 18.14
C THR A 102 13.32 6.21 19.47
N GLU A 103 12.73 7.14 20.20
CA GLU A 103 11.99 6.87 21.43
C GLU A 103 10.74 6.00 21.15
N GLY A 104 10.81 4.72 21.51
CA GLY A 104 9.69 3.78 21.43
C GLY A 104 9.42 3.18 20.04
N GLY A 105 8.74 2.03 20.03
CA GLY A 105 8.45 1.26 18.82
C GLY A 105 7.65 2.06 17.78
N GLY A 106 8.17 2.10 16.54
CA GLY A 106 7.47 2.67 15.40
C GLY A 106 7.74 4.16 15.11
N GLY A 107 8.92 4.68 15.43
CA GLY A 107 9.42 5.97 14.91
C GLY A 107 9.45 7.14 15.89
N ALA A 108 10.22 8.17 15.55
CA ALA A 108 10.48 9.33 16.41
C ALA A 108 9.18 10.07 16.80
N GLY A 109 9.07 10.48 18.08
CA GLY A 109 7.89 11.17 18.60
C GLY A 109 7.52 12.43 17.80
N VAL A 110 8.51 13.27 17.50
CA VAL A 110 8.33 14.50 16.70
C VAL A 110 7.80 14.22 15.29
N LEU A 111 8.23 13.11 14.66
CA LEU A 111 7.73 12.70 13.35
C LEU A 111 6.28 12.26 13.44
N LYS A 112 5.93 11.43 14.44
CA LYS A 112 4.54 11.01 14.68
C LYS A 112 3.62 12.20 14.93
N GLN A 113 4.06 13.20 15.70
CA GLN A 113 3.30 14.44 15.91
C GLN A 113 3.09 15.20 14.60
N GLY A 114 4.14 15.35 13.79
CA GLY A 114 4.05 16.00 12.48
C GLY A 114 3.07 15.30 11.54
N VAL A 115 3.12 13.96 11.47
CA VAL A 115 2.20 13.15 10.66
C VAL A 115 0.77 13.25 11.19
N ALA A 116 0.56 13.16 12.51
CA ALA A 116 -0.77 13.33 13.13
C ALA A 116 -1.40 14.67 12.77
N HIS A 117 -0.63 15.76 12.92
CA HIS A 117 -1.08 17.10 12.57
C HIS A 117 -1.41 17.20 11.07
N PHE A 118 -0.52 16.70 10.21
CA PHE A 118 -0.70 16.73 8.77
C PHE A 118 -1.98 15.99 8.35
N LEU A 119 -2.17 14.75 8.80
CA LEU A 119 -3.34 13.95 8.46
C LEU A 119 -4.63 14.51 9.06
N THR A 120 -4.57 15.06 10.28
CA THR A 120 -5.71 15.76 10.89
C THR A 120 -6.22 16.90 10.00
N ARG A 121 -5.30 17.70 9.45
CA ARG A 121 -5.66 18.77 8.52
C ARG A 121 -6.10 18.26 7.15
N LEU A 122 -5.34 17.33 6.57
CA LEU A 122 -5.63 16.75 5.25
C LEU A 122 -7.03 16.13 5.21
N TYR A 123 -7.40 15.41 6.27
CA TYR A 123 -8.69 14.74 6.39
C TYR A 123 -9.78 15.61 7.02
N LYS A 124 -9.46 16.88 7.32
CA LYS A 124 -10.39 17.87 7.89
C LYS A 124 -11.02 17.40 9.21
N LEU A 125 -10.26 16.65 10.02
CA LEU A 125 -10.72 16.09 11.29
C LEU A 125 -10.86 17.17 12.38
N ASP A 126 -10.17 18.29 12.25
CA ASP A 126 -10.37 19.47 13.10
C ASP A 126 -11.82 19.98 13.06
N ARG A 127 -12.49 19.83 11.91
CA ARG A 127 -13.88 20.30 11.72
C ARG A 127 -14.91 19.49 12.51
N ILE A 128 -14.53 18.29 12.96
CA ILE A 128 -15.36 17.40 13.78
C ILE A 128 -14.78 17.19 15.18
N ASN A 129 -13.75 17.97 15.55
CA ASN A 129 -13.05 17.87 16.84
C ASN A 129 -12.53 16.45 17.17
N LYS A 130 -11.95 15.77 16.18
CA LYS A 130 -11.40 14.41 16.31
C LYS A 130 -9.97 14.31 15.75
N PRO A 131 -9.00 15.07 16.28
CA PRO A 131 -7.61 15.01 15.81
C PRO A 131 -7.02 13.61 15.99
N ILE A 132 -6.06 13.24 15.14
CA ILE A 132 -5.34 11.97 15.25
C ILE A 132 -4.37 12.05 16.44
N ASP A 133 -4.46 11.07 17.35
CA ASP A 133 -3.48 10.93 18.42
C ASP A 133 -2.13 10.42 17.85
N PRO A 134 -1.01 11.15 18.06
CA PRO A 134 0.32 10.68 17.67
C PRO A 134 0.70 9.31 18.24
N SER A 135 0.10 8.87 19.35
CA SER A 135 0.30 7.56 19.96
C SER A 135 -0.21 6.41 19.09
N TRP A 136 -1.14 6.67 18.17
CA TRP A 136 -1.69 5.69 17.23
C TRP A 136 -0.84 5.51 15.97
N ILE A 137 0.10 6.42 15.72
CA ILE A 137 0.92 6.40 14.50
C ILE A 137 2.10 5.44 14.66
N ARG A 138 2.35 4.65 13.62
CA ARG A 138 3.55 3.84 13.47
C ARG A 138 4.22 4.18 12.14
N ILE A 139 5.52 4.42 12.19
CA ILE A 139 6.37 4.70 11.04
C ILE A 139 7.00 3.38 10.58
N THR A 140 6.87 3.13 9.28
CA THR A 140 7.26 1.89 8.60
C THR A 140 7.98 2.24 7.29
N PRO A 141 8.72 1.30 6.68
CA PRO A 141 9.37 1.52 5.38
C PRO A 141 8.34 1.47 4.24
N GLY A 142 7.62 2.58 4.05
CA GLY A 142 6.68 2.80 2.95
C GLY A 142 5.36 2.02 3.08
N ALA A 143 4.40 2.32 2.20
CA ALA A 143 3.06 1.74 2.24
C ALA A 143 3.05 0.21 2.05
N THR A 144 3.92 -0.32 1.17
CA THR A 144 4.10 -1.77 0.99
C THR A 144 4.53 -2.45 2.29
N GLY A 145 5.52 -1.89 3.00
CA GLY A 145 5.95 -2.41 4.30
C GLY A 145 4.84 -2.33 5.35
N THR A 146 4.07 -1.23 5.38
CA THR A 146 2.89 -1.11 6.24
C THR A 146 1.88 -2.21 5.96
N LEU A 147 1.53 -2.44 4.69
CA LEU A 147 0.55 -3.46 4.33
C LEU A 147 1.03 -4.87 4.72
N GLU A 148 2.33 -5.15 4.62
CA GLU A 148 2.92 -6.40 5.13
C GLU A 148 2.74 -6.53 6.65
N TYR A 149 3.04 -5.48 7.43
CA TYR A 149 2.83 -5.50 8.89
C TYR A 149 1.36 -5.68 9.27
N MET A 150 0.45 -5.04 8.54
CA MET A 150 -0.99 -5.17 8.76
C MET A 150 -1.47 -6.58 8.43
N ALA A 151 -1.03 -7.15 7.32
CA ALA A 151 -1.33 -8.54 6.97
C ALA A 151 -0.79 -9.50 8.03
N PHE A 152 0.44 -9.30 8.51
CA PHE A 152 1.02 -10.11 9.57
C PHE A 152 0.22 -10.05 10.89
N GLY A 153 -0.24 -8.86 11.29
CA GLY A 153 -0.94 -8.67 12.55
C GLY A 153 -2.43 -9.04 12.53
N LEU A 154 -3.06 -9.07 11.34
CA LEU A 154 -4.51 -9.25 11.20
C LEU A 154 -4.93 -10.58 10.58
N SER A 155 -3.99 -11.41 10.14
CA SER A 155 -4.29 -12.65 9.43
C SER A 155 -3.26 -13.74 9.67
N ASP A 156 -3.71 -14.99 9.58
CA ASP A 156 -2.86 -16.17 9.57
C ASP A 156 -2.55 -16.61 8.13
N PRO A 157 -1.45 -17.36 7.88
CA PRO A 157 -1.21 -17.95 6.57
C PRO A 157 -2.38 -18.83 6.11
N GLY A 158 -2.91 -18.54 4.91
CA GLY A 158 -4.09 -19.22 4.35
C GLY A 158 -5.39 -18.43 4.48
N ASP A 159 -5.40 -17.36 5.29
CA ASP A 159 -6.49 -16.38 5.31
C ASP A 159 -6.56 -15.60 3.99
N THR A 160 -7.67 -14.88 3.82
CA THR A 160 -7.94 -14.06 2.63
C THR A 160 -8.37 -12.63 3.01
N CYS A 161 -8.23 -11.71 2.07
CA CYS A 161 -8.82 -10.37 2.14
C CYS A 161 -9.69 -10.08 0.91
N LEU A 162 -10.79 -9.35 1.09
CA LEU A 162 -11.59 -8.83 -0.01
C LEU A 162 -11.01 -7.49 -0.46
N VAL A 163 -10.94 -7.27 -1.78
CA VAL A 163 -10.49 -6.01 -2.37
C VAL A 163 -11.44 -5.60 -3.50
N PRO A 164 -12.10 -4.43 -3.45
CA PRO A 164 -12.84 -3.90 -4.59
C PRO A 164 -11.96 -3.81 -5.84
N ALA A 165 -12.47 -4.26 -6.98
CA ALA A 165 -11.75 -4.31 -8.24
C ALA A 165 -12.46 -3.44 -9.30
N PRO A 166 -11.73 -2.78 -10.24
CA PRO A 166 -10.28 -2.89 -10.50
C PRO A 166 -9.37 -2.40 -9.36
N LEU A 167 -8.23 -3.06 -9.15
CA LEU A 167 -7.35 -2.87 -7.98
C LEU A 167 -5.87 -2.74 -8.35
N TYR A 168 -5.06 -2.17 -7.46
CA TYR A 168 -3.62 -2.07 -7.62
C TYR A 168 -2.97 -3.45 -7.73
N GLY A 169 -2.42 -3.76 -8.92
CA GLY A 169 -1.88 -5.09 -9.23
C GLY A 169 -0.77 -5.60 -8.31
N GLY A 170 -0.15 -4.75 -7.49
CA GLY A 170 0.85 -5.14 -6.51
C GLY A 170 0.30 -5.75 -5.22
N PHE A 171 -0.98 -5.54 -4.86
CA PHE A 171 -1.50 -6.00 -3.56
C PHE A 171 -1.29 -7.50 -3.32
N ALA A 172 -1.55 -8.33 -4.33
CA ALA A 172 -1.36 -9.77 -4.22
C ALA A 172 0.11 -10.17 -4.00
N SER A 173 1.06 -9.37 -4.51
CA SER A 173 2.50 -9.58 -4.26
C SER A 173 2.90 -9.09 -2.87
N ASP A 174 2.37 -7.94 -2.46
CA ASP A 174 2.73 -7.26 -1.23
C ASP A 174 2.35 -8.10 -0.01
N VAL A 175 1.19 -8.76 0.01
CA VAL A 175 0.76 -9.60 1.15
C VAL A 175 1.17 -11.07 1.05
N LYS A 176 1.70 -11.49 -0.11
CA LYS A 176 2.00 -12.91 -0.41
C LYS A 176 2.89 -13.57 0.63
N ARG A 177 3.88 -12.82 1.14
CA ARG A 177 4.89 -13.33 2.08
C ARG A 177 4.26 -13.75 3.41
N MET A 178 3.15 -13.11 3.78
CA MET A 178 2.39 -13.39 4.99
C MET A 178 1.40 -14.56 4.80
N GLY A 179 1.29 -15.09 3.58
CA GLY A 179 0.35 -16.16 3.25
C GLY A 179 -1.11 -15.71 3.13
N LEU A 180 -1.36 -14.39 3.12
CA LEU A 180 -2.67 -13.81 2.86
C LEU A 180 -2.97 -13.83 1.36
N GLU A 181 -4.19 -14.23 1.00
CA GLU A 181 -4.64 -14.25 -0.39
C GLU A 181 -5.62 -13.10 -0.69
N VAL A 182 -5.41 -12.41 -1.83
CA VAL A 182 -6.30 -11.34 -2.29
C VAL A 182 -7.46 -11.91 -3.10
N VAL A 183 -8.69 -11.62 -2.68
CA VAL A 183 -9.93 -11.98 -3.36
C VAL A 183 -10.55 -10.72 -3.96
N PRO A 184 -10.42 -10.51 -5.29
CA PRO A 184 -11.01 -9.35 -5.95
C PRO A 184 -12.53 -9.44 -5.94
N VAL A 185 -13.19 -8.32 -5.65
CA VAL A 185 -14.64 -8.16 -5.72
C VAL A 185 -14.95 -7.16 -6.82
N LEU A 186 -15.40 -7.66 -7.96
CA LEU A 186 -15.65 -6.85 -9.15
C LEU A 186 -16.78 -5.84 -8.89
N ALA A 187 -16.54 -4.62 -9.32
CA ALA A 187 -17.53 -3.57 -9.49
C ALA A 187 -17.28 -2.85 -10.83
N ASP A 188 -18.32 -2.24 -11.37
CA ASP A 188 -18.31 -1.58 -12.66
C ASP A 188 -18.65 -0.09 -12.51
N ALA A 189 -18.67 0.62 -13.64
CA ALA A 189 -18.97 2.04 -13.66
C ALA A 189 -20.41 2.34 -13.19
N ASP A 190 -21.36 1.41 -13.37
CA ASP A 190 -22.77 1.60 -12.99
C ASP A 190 -22.93 1.68 -11.47
N THR A 191 -22.05 1.04 -10.71
CA THR A 191 -22.00 1.16 -9.24
C THR A 191 -20.96 2.17 -8.75
N GLY A 192 -20.38 2.97 -9.64
CA GLY A 192 -19.27 3.88 -9.30
C GLY A 192 -18.03 3.14 -8.80
N PHE A 193 -17.85 1.90 -9.25
CA PHE A 193 -16.81 0.95 -8.81
C PHE A 193 -16.85 0.61 -7.32
N VAL A 194 -17.98 0.84 -6.65
CA VAL A 194 -18.24 0.39 -5.28
C VAL A 194 -19.05 -0.90 -5.33
N PRO A 195 -18.51 -2.05 -4.88
CA PRO A 195 -19.28 -3.29 -4.83
C PRO A 195 -20.45 -3.18 -3.86
N PRO A 196 -21.69 -3.50 -4.28
CA PRO A 196 -22.81 -3.60 -3.37
C PRO A 196 -22.54 -4.63 -2.26
N THR A 197 -23.03 -4.38 -1.05
CA THR A 197 -22.81 -5.27 0.12
C THR A 197 -23.28 -6.71 -0.10
N LYS A 198 -24.30 -6.93 -0.93
CA LYS A 198 -24.74 -8.26 -1.38
C LYS A 198 -23.64 -9.01 -2.16
N VAL A 199 -22.84 -8.31 -2.96
CA VAL A 199 -21.72 -8.88 -3.72
C VAL A 199 -20.56 -9.19 -2.79
N LEU A 200 -20.25 -8.30 -1.85
CA LEU A 200 -19.26 -8.55 -0.78
C LEU A 200 -19.64 -9.78 0.07
N THR A 201 -20.92 -9.93 0.41
CA THR A 201 -21.44 -11.07 1.16
C THR A 201 -21.26 -12.38 0.39
N LYS A 202 -21.60 -12.40 -0.91
CA LYS A 202 -21.40 -13.58 -1.77
C LYS A 202 -19.91 -13.93 -1.91
N ALA A 203 -19.04 -12.95 -2.08
CA ALA A 203 -17.60 -13.16 -2.16
C ALA A 203 -17.06 -13.79 -0.87
N ARG A 204 -17.44 -13.24 0.29
CA ARG A 204 -17.05 -13.80 1.60
C ARG A 204 -17.58 -15.23 1.80
N GLN A 205 -18.82 -15.51 1.43
CA GLN A 205 -19.39 -16.85 1.50
C GLN A 205 -18.64 -17.85 0.60
N SER A 206 -18.25 -17.43 -0.61
CA SER A 206 -17.44 -18.26 -1.51
C SER A 206 -16.10 -18.64 -0.91
N VAL A 207 -15.43 -17.69 -0.23
CA VAL A 207 -14.19 -17.97 0.52
C VAL A 207 -14.45 -18.97 1.64
N TRP A 208 -15.50 -18.75 2.43
CA TRP A 208 -15.84 -19.62 3.56
C TRP A 208 -16.13 -21.05 3.13
N MET A 209 -16.84 -21.25 2.01
CA MET A 209 -17.09 -22.59 1.44
C MET A 209 -15.81 -23.32 1.00
N GLN A 210 -14.71 -22.61 0.78
CA GLN A 210 -13.39 -23.19 0.50
C GLN A 210 -12.60 -23.53 1.78
N GLY A 211 -13.22 -23.39 2.96
CA GLY A 211 -12.57 -23.62 4.26
C GLY A 211 -11.59 -22.52 4.67
N LYS A 212 -11.64 -21.35 4.02
CA LYS A 212 -10.75 -20.22 4.30
C LYS A 212 -11.46 -19.13 5.10
N LYS A 213 -10.68 -18.35 5.85
CA LYS A 213 -11.18 -17.21 6.63
C LYS A 213 -11.01 -15.92 5.82
N CYS A 214 -11.92 -14.96 6.01
CA CYS A 214 -11.86 -13.65 5.37
C CYS A 214 -12.20 -12.55 6.38
N ASN A 215 -11.17 -11.91 6.94
CA ASN A 215 -11.35 -10.92 8.02
C ASN A 215 -10.88 -9.52 7.64
N ILE A 216 -10.45 -9.29 6.41
CA ILE A 216 -9.93 -7.99 5.98
C ILE A 216 -10.69 -7.55 4.74
N LEU A 217 -11.27 -6.36 4.80
CA LEU A 217 -11.65 -5.58 3.63
C LEU A 217 -10.53 -4.57 3.38
N LEU A 218 -9.75 -4.79 2.33
CA LEU A 218 -8.66 -3.91 1.93
C LEU A 218 -9.16 -2.95 0.84
N LEU A 219 -9.08 -1.66 1.12
CA LEU A 219 -9.54 -0.56 0.27
C LEU A 219 -8.35 0.24 -0.24
N CYS A 220 -8.50 0.88 -1.38
CA CYS A 220 -7.58 1.88 -1.91
C CYS A 220 -8.40 3.09 -2.32
N ASN A 221 -8.27 4.20 -1.58
CA ASN A 221 -9.05 5.41 -1.80
C ASN A 221 -8.19 6.65 -1.50
N PRO A 222 -7.85 7.50 -2.50
CA PRO A 222 -8.23 7.41 -3.91
C PRO A 222 -7.74 6.14 -4.60
N CYS A 223 -8.54 5.62 -5.53
CA CYS A 223 -8.36 4.30 -6.12
C CYS A 223 -7.28 4.27 -7.19
N ASN A 224 -6.29 3.39 -7.00
CA ASN A 224 -5.41 2.91 -8.06
C ASN A 224 -5.96 1.57 -8.58
N PRO A 225 -6.30 1.42 -9.87
CA PRO A 225 -5.85 2.23 -11.01
C PRO A 225 -6.84 3.27 -11.53
N LEU A 226 -8.02 3.40 -10.93
CA LEU A 226 -9.14 4.16 -11.51
C LEU A 226 -8.92 5.68 -11.51
N GLY A 227 -8.06 6.21 -10.64
CA GLY A 227 -7.84 7.65 -10.51
C GLY A 227 -9.05 8.41 -9.96
N LEU A 228 -9.95 7.72 -9.25
CA LEU A 228 -11.17 8.28 -8.68
C LEU A 228 -11.23 8.14 -7.16
N VAL A 229 -12.04 9.00 -6.56
CA VAL A 229 -12.43 8.92 -5.15
C VAL A 229 -13.77 8.20 -5.06
N PHE A 230 -13.89 7.23 -4.15
CA PHE A 230 -15.19 6.58 -3.92
C PHE A 230 -16.18 7.55 -3.27
N ALA A 231 -17.45 7.46 -3.67
CA ALA A 231 -18.51 8.19 -3.01
C ALA A 231 -18.58 7.81 -1.52
N ARG A 232 -18.75 8.83 -0.66
CA ARG A 232 -18.74 8.68 0.80
C ARG A 232 -19.73 7.60 1.27
N ASP A 233 -20.94 7.57 0.73
CA ASP A 233 -21.97 6.62 1.14
C ASP A 233 -21.64 5.19 0.72
N GLY A 234 -21.05 5.02 -0.46
CA GLY A 234 -20.55 3.73 -0.91
C GLY A 234 -19.43 3.21 0.01
N LEU A 235 -18.46 4.07 0.33
CA LEU A 235 -17.37 3.75 1.24
C LEU A 235 -17.87 3.40 2.65
N ALA A 236 -18.77 4.23 3.21
CA ALA A 236 -19.39 3.99 4.51
C ALA A 236 -20.20 2.69 4.54
N SER A 237 -20.91 2.36 3.46
CA SER A 237 -21.67 1.12 3.33
C SER A 237 -20.77 -0.12 3.38
N MET A 238 -19.66 -0.11 2.62
CA MET A 238 -18.67 -1.19 2.67
C MET A 238 -18.02 -1.32 4.05
N MET A 239 -17.65 -0.19 4.67
CA MET A 239 -17.06 -0.16 6.00
C MET A 239 -18.00 -0.72 7.06
N LYS A 240 -19.26 -0.25 7.11
CA LYS A 240 -20.29 -0.73 8.03
C LYS A 240 -20.54 -2.22 7.85
N TRP A 241 -20.65 -2.68 6.60
CA TRP A 241 -20.77 -4.10 6.30
C TRP A 241 -19.58 -4.90 6.85
N ALA A 242 -18.35 -4.46 6.61
CA ALA A 242 -17.16 -5.17 7.07
C ALA A 242 -17.11 -5.28 8.59
N VAL A 243 -17.24 -4.17 9.32
CA VAL A 243 -17.15 -4.18 10.79
C VAL A 243 -18.31 -4.93 11.44
N ASN A 244 -19.52 -4.87 10.88
CA ASN A 244 -20.67 -5.62 11.39
C ASN A 244 -20.54 -7.13 11.21
N ASN A 245 -19.75 -7.56 10.21
CA ASN A 245 -19.41 -8.97 10.04
C ASN A 245 -18.07 -9.35 10.70
N GLY A 246 -17.58 -8.53 11.65
CA GLY A 246 -16.37 -8.79 12.44
C GLY A 246 -15.05 -8.63 11.68
N MET A 247 -15.07 -8.05 10.48
CA MET A 247 -13.86 -7.82 9.67
C MET A 247 -13.17 -6.51 10.07
N HIS A 248 -11.87 -6.45 9.79
CA HIS A 248 -11.08 -5.24 9.76
C HIS A 248 -11.24 -4.53 8.40
N VAL A 249 -11.25 -3.21 8.44
CA VAL A 249 -11.11 -2.34 7.27
C VAL A 249 -9.69 -1.82 7.26
N VAL A 250 -8.95 -2.09 6.20
CA VAL A 250 -7.61 -1.51 5.96
C VAL A 250 -7.72 -0.63 4.73
N SER A 251 -7.48 0.68 4.85
CA SER A 251 -7.57 1.61 3.72
C SER A 251 -6.21 2.17 3.37
N ASP A 252 -5.75 1.88 2.15
CA ASP A 252 -4.62 2.54 1.52
C ASP A 252 -5.07 3.90 0.94
N GLU A 253 -4.72 4.97 1.64
CA GLU A 253 -5.02 6.36 1.28
C GLU A 253 -3.76 7.11 0.87
N ILE A 254 -2.79 6.40 0.28
CA ILE A 254 -1.52 6.96 -0.19
C ILE A 254 -1.66 8.10 -1.22
N TYR A 255 -2.80 8.20 -1.90
CA TYR A 255 -3.08 9.23 -2.89
C TYR A 255 -3.92 10.39 -2.35
N ALA A 256 -4.21 10.44 -1.03
CA ALA A 256 -5.11 11.43 -0.46
C ALA A 256 -4.72 12.88 -0.79
N GLY A 257 -3.41 13.20 -0.79
CA GLY A 257 -2.89 14.52 -1.15
C GLY A 257 -2.92 14.85 -2.64
N THR A 258 -3.24 13.90 -3.51
CA THR A 258 -3.30 14.09 -4.98
C THR A 258 -4.69 14.40 -5.53
N CYS A 259 -5.70 14.53 -4.67
CA CYS A 259 -7.07 14.88 -5.08
C CYS A 259 -7.14 16.32 -5.60
N HIS A 260 -7.32 16.50 -6.90
CA HIS A 260 -7.26 17.81 -7.58
C HIS A 260 -8.55 18.19 -8.32
N THR A 261 -9.53 17.29 -8.43
CA THR A 261 -10.81 17.53 -9.12
C THR A 261 -11.95 17.82 -8.15
N SER A 262 -12.94 18.58 -8.59
CA SER A 262 -14.11 19.01 -7.81
C SER A 262 -15.30 18.05 -7.82
N THR A 263 -15.24 16.94 -8.57
CA THR A 263 -16.39 16.04 -8.79
C THR A 263 -16.87 15.34 -7.52
N LEU A 264 -15.95 14.81 -6.70
CA LEU A 264 -16.28 14.26 -5.39
C LEU A 264 -15.21 14.67 -4.36
N PRO A 265 -15.60 15.14 -3.17
CA PRO A 265 -14.65 15.40 -2.11
C PRO A 265 -14.05 14.10 -1.61
N PHE A 266 -12.74 14.09 -1.40
CA PHE A 266 -12.06 13.01 -0.69
C PHE A 266 -12.59 12.90 0.75
N ASN A 267 -12.99 11.68 1.12
CA ASN A 267 -13.38 11.32 2.48
C ASN A 267 -12.52 10.15 2.93
N SER A 268 -11.64 10.40 3.90
CA SER A 268 -10.87 9.35 4.55
C SER A 268 -11.80 8.38 5.28
N VAL A 269 -11.49 7.08 5.23
CA VAL A 269 -12.18 6.08 6.06
C VAL A 269 -12.06 6.41 7.54
N TRP A 270 -10.98 7.08 7.96
CA TRP A 270 -10.81 7.47 9.36
C TRP A 270 -11.86 8.48 9.77
N LYS A 271 -12.09 9.50 8.93
CA LYS A 271 -13.13 10.50 9.16
C LYS A 271 -14.52 9.85 9.19
N ILE A 272 -14.82 8.99 8.21
CA ILE A 272 -16.10 8.27 8.17
C ILE A 272 -16.27 7.43 9.44
N ALA A 273 -15.24 6.73 9.90
CA ALA A 273 -15.31 5.94 11.12
C ALA A 273 -15.64 6.79 12.36
N GLN A 274 -15.07 7.99 12.46
CA GLN A 274 -15.36 8.91 13.56
C GLN A 274 -16.80 9.45 13.54
N GLU A 275 -17.41 9.60 12.37
CA GLU A 275 -18.77 10.12 12.20
C GLU A 275 -19.84 9.02 12.32
N ASP A 276 -19.56 7.82 11.81
CA ASP A 276 -20.58 6.80 11.53
C ASP A 276 -20.50 5.53 12.38
N LEU A 277 -19.36 5.28 13.04
CA LEU A 277 -19.11 4.04 13.78
C LEU A 277 -18.97 4.32 15.27
N ASN A 278 -19.41 3.37 16.09
CA ASN A 278 -19.18 3.42 17.53
C ASN A 278 -17.70 3.12 17.88
N GLU A 279 -17.28 3.44 19.10
CA GLU A 279 -15.89 3.28 19.54
C GLU A 279 -15.34 1.86 19.37
N GLN A 280 -16.17 0.83 19.58
CA GLN A 280 -15.78 -0.57 19.41
C GLN A 280 -15.54 -0.92 17.93
N GLN A 281 -16.41 -0.44 17.04
CA GLN A 281 -16.26 -0.63 15.59
C GLN A 281 -15.06 0.13 15.03
N GLN A 282 -14.75 1.31 15.58
CA GLN A 282 -13.58 2.11 15.18
C GLN A 282 -12.26 1.36 15.39
N GLN A 283 -12.16 0.47 16.40
CA GLN A 283 -10.98 -0.38 16.63
C GLN A 283 -10.67 -1.36 15.47
N ARG A 284 -11.60 -1.51 14.52
CA ARG A 284 -11.42 -2.36 13.34
C ARG A 284 -11.04 -1.59 12.08
N VAL A 285 -10.91 -0.27 12.15
CA VAL A 285 -10.55 0.57 11.00
C VAL A 285 -9.10 0.98 11.09
N HIS A 286 -8.35 0.74 10.02
CA HIS A 286 -6.92 0.99 9.94
C HIS A 286 -6.57 1.77 8.68
N LEU A 287 -5.61 2.68 8.82
CA LEU A 287 -5.16 3.56 7.75
C LEU A 287 -3.73 3.22 7.33
N ILE A 288 -3.51 3.18 6.02
CA ILE A 288 -2.18 3.17 5.40
C ILE A 288 -2.03 4.46 4.59
N THR A 289 -0.90 5.12 4.72
CA THR A 289 -0.52 6.27 3.88
C THR A 289 1.01 6.31 3.72
N SER A 290 1.51 7.11 2.79
CA SER A 290 2.94 7.29 2.52
C SER A 290 3.20 8.59 1.77
N LEU A 291 4.39 9.16 1.95
CA LEU A 291 4.82 10.38 1.28
C LEU A 291 5.19 10.17 -0.22
N SER A 292 5.15 8.93 -0.71
CA SER A 292 5.70 8.59 -2.04
C SER A 292 4.90 9.15 -3.22
N LYS A 293 3.59 9.37 -3.07
CA LYS A 293 2.71 9.85 -4.16
C LYS A 293 2.40 11.34 -4.02
N ASP A 294 2.19 11.78 -2.79
CA ASP A 294 1.85 13.17 -2.49
C ASP A 294 3.07 14.09 -2.56
N PHE A 295 4.22 13.63 -2.01
CA PHE A 295 5.44 14.43 -1.85
C PHE A 295 6.62 13.93 -2.70
N ALA A 296 6.42 12.93 -3.56
CA ALA A 296 7.49 12.33 -4.35
C ALA A 296 8.70 11.88 -3.51
N CYS A 297 8.44 11.27 -2.34
CA CYS A 297 9.44 10.63 -1.48
C CYS A 297 9.27 9.10 -1.53
N PRO A 298 9.80 8.43 -2.57
CA PRO A 298 9.61 7.00 -2.80
C PRO A 298 10.30 6.11 -1.75
#